data_AF-A0A832YYE7-F1
#
_entry.id   AF-A0A832YYE7-F1
#
_cell.length_a   1.000
_cell.length_b   1.000
_cell.length_c   1.000
_cell.angle_alpha   90.00
_cell.angle_beta   90.00
_cell.angle_gamma   90.00
#
_symmetry.space_group_name_H-M   'P 1'
#
loop_
_entity.id
_entity.type
_entity.pdbx_description
1 polymer ?
#
loop_
_entity_poly.entity_id
_entity_poly.type
_entity_poly.pdbx_seq_one_letter_code
_entity_poly.pdbx_strand_id
1 'polypeptide(L)'
;MDVRRKRIRVLVDAWSDIMRMNVKTREEAIDVLKRVYEEAKVEPIRGASNPPDLFDKEMISLYIIGKWGLGIDKELSPEFLNKVFWKEMLVERVINALNSVEDEESLYRKVPELREILDDNFVARTLRFAFTLYYFGFRDEEWFRSVLKKVYKVLSRFEETVRRFVKFYIAYKVGESLERNEIKNRMELNIAKNLLALELSIPRAVPSNNYVLEVAKHYFNLPKKVIEELKRD
;
A
#
# COMPACT_ATOMS: atom_id res chain seq x y z
N MET A 1 4.48 3.98 20.77
CA MET A 1 4.00 4.94 19.75
C MET A 1 3.72 4.15 18.48
N ASP A 2 2.48 4.22 18.00
CA ASP A 2 1.98 3.52 16.81
C ASP A 2 2.87 3.78 15.58
N VAL A 3 3.29 2.72 14.88
CA VAL A 3 4.12 2.76 13.67
C VAL A 3 3.49 3.66 12.60
N ARG A 4 2.16 3.64 12.47
CA ARG A 4 1.42 4.47 11.53
C ARG A 4 1.62 5.96 11.80
N ARG A 5 1.48 6.39 13.06
CA ARG A 5 1.68 7.79 13.46
C ARG A 5 3.11 8.26 13.22
N LYS A 6 4.11 7.39 13.44
CA LYS A 6 5.51 7.71 13.12
C LYS A 6 5.71 7.94 11.62
N ARG A 7 5.15 7.08 10.76
CA ARG A 7 5.20 7.25 9.30
C ARG A 7 4.57 8.56 8.84
N ILE A 8 3.39 8.91 9.38
CA ILE A 8 2.74 10.20 9.06
C ILE A 8 3.68 11.37 9.39
N ARG A 9 4.30 11.37 10.58
CA ARG A 9 5.24 12.43 10.98
C ARG A 9 6.41 12.54 10.01
N VAL A 10 7.06 11.42 9.70
CA VAL A 10 8.16 11.34 8.73
C VAL A 10 7.77 11.92 7.37
N LEU A 11 6.56 11.64 6.90
CA LEU A 11 6.07 12.15 5.61
C LEU A 11 5.76 13.66 5.65
N VAL A 12 5.30 14.18 6.79
CA VAL A 12 5.11 15.63 7.00
C VAL A 12 6.46 16.36 7.07
N ASP A 13 7.44 15.77 7.74
CA ASP A 13 8.81 16.29 7.81
C ASP A 13 9.44 16.29 6.41
N ALA A 14 9.26 15.21 5.64
CA ALA A 14 9.73 15.13 4.24
C ALA A 14 9.09 16.22 3.35
N TRP A 15 7.80 16.51 3.51
CA TRP A 15 7.17 17.64 2.81
C TRP A 15 7.77 18.98 3.20
N SER A 16 8.05 19.18 4.49
CA SER A 16 8.70 20.41 4.97
C SER A 16 10.06 20.61 4.31
N ASP A 17 10.84 19.54 4.18
CA ASP A 17 12.15 19.55 3.54
C ASP A 17 12.06 19.77 2.02
N ILE A 18 11.12 19.11 1.35
CA ILE A 18 10.87 19.29 -0.10
C ILE A 18 10.60 20.76 -0.43
N MET A 19 9.78 21.43 0.39
CA MET A 19 9.47 22.86 0.20
C MET A 19 10.69 23.75 0.45
N ARG A 20 11.42 23.50 1.54
CA ARG A 20 12.61 24.31 1.91
C ARG A 20 13.74 24.15 0.91
N MET A 21 13.97 22.94 0.43
CA MET A 21 15.05 22.61 -0.52
C MET A 21 14.67 22.94 -1.96
N ASN A 22 13.42 23.38 -2.21
CA ASN A 22 12.91 23.73 -3.53
C ASN A 22 13.09 22.59 -4.56
N VAL A 23 12.84 21.36 -4.11
CA VAL A 23 12.94 20.13 -4.92
C VAL A 23 12.19 20.29 -6.25
N LYS A 24 12.80 19.85 -7.35
CA LYS A 24 12.28 19.97 -8.72
C LYS A 24 12.07 18.63 -9.41
N THR A 25 12.77 17.58 -8.97
CA THR A 25 12.72 16.26 -9.61
C THR A 25 12.19 15.20 -8.66
N ARG A 26 11.77 14.07 -9.25
CA ARG A 26 11.32 12.91 -8.49
C ARG A 26 12.47 12.30 -7.68
N GLU A 27 13.65 12.24 -8.28
CA GLU A 27 14.87 11.68 -7.70
C GLU A 27 15.26 12.47 -6.44
N GLU A 28 15.22 13.80 -6.49
CA GLU A 28 15.46 14.66 -5.33
C GLU A 28 14.42 14.42 -4.22
N ALA A 29 13.14 14.24 -4.57
CA ALA A 29 12.10 13.92 -3.59
C ALA A 29 12.31 12.54 -2.94
N ILE A 30 12.78 11.56 -3.72
CA ILE A 30 13.15 10.22 -3.23
C ILE A 30 14.33 10.31 -2.26
N ASP A 31 15.35 11.12 -2.56
CA ASP A 31 16.51 11.32 -1.69
C ASP A 31 16.10 11.97 -0.35
N VAL A 32 15.21 12.97 -0.39
CA VAL A 32 14.64 13.55 0.83
C VAL A 32 13.88 12.50 1.63
N LEU A 33 12.99 11.71 0.99
CA LEU A 33 12.27 10.64 1.67
C LEU A 33 13.23 9.65 2.35
N LYS A 34 14.26 9.20 1.62
CA LYS A 34 15.23 8.25 2.15
C LYS A 34 15.92 8.79 3.40
N ARG A 35 16.41 10.04 3.34
CA ARG A 35 17.05 10.70 4.48
C ARG A 35 16.13 10.76 5.71
N VAL A 36 14.91 11.25 5.55
CA VAL A 36 14.00 11.47 6.70
C VAL A 36 13.55 10.13 7.32
N TYR A 37 13.33 9.09 6.52
CA TYR A 37 13.03 7.74 7.04
C TYR A 37 14.22 7.15 7.81
N GLU A 38 15.44 7.31 7.30
CA GLU A 38 16.68 6.82 7.93
C GLU A 38 16.95 7.54 9.26
N GLU A 39 16.85 8.87 9.29
CA GLU A 39 17.02 9.70 10.51
C GLU A 39 15.98 9.34 11.59
N ALA A 40 14.73 9.11 11.19
CA ALA A 40 13.66 8.74 12.11
C ALA A 40 13.69 7.26 12.54
N LYS A 41 14.54 6.43 11.92
CA LYS A 41 14.58 4.96 12.11
C LYS A 41 13.21 4.31 11.90
N VAL A 42 12.51 4.73 10.84
CA VAL A 42 11.21 4.21 10.44
C VAL A 42 11.36 3.51 9.10
N GLU A 43 10.68 2.38 8.91
CA GLU A 43 10.64 1.72 7.60
C GLU A 43 9.43 2.17 6.77
N PRO A 44 9.61 2.33 5.44
CA PRO A 44 8.50 2.50 4.48
C PRO A 44 7.47 1.37 4.56
N ILE A 45 6.29 1.59 3.97
CA ILE A 45 5.27 0.53 3.83
C ILE A 45 5.87 -0.58 2.94
N ARG A 46 5.83 -1.84 3.36
CA ARG A 46 6.28 -2.97 2.52
C ARG A 46 5.64 -4.29 2.91
N GLY A 47 5.69 -5.26 2.00
CA GLY A 47 5.44 -6.67 2.34
C GLY A 47 6.69 -7.31 2.95
N ALA A 48 6.81 -8.64 2.83
CA ALA A 48 7.98 -9.36 3.35
C ALA A 48 9.30 -8.95 2.65
N SER A 49 9.26 -8.62 1.36
CA SER A 49 10.44 -8.25 0.57
C SER A 49 10.89 -6.80 0.82
N ASN A 50 12.19 -6.54 0.62
CA ASN A 50 12.79 -5.20 0.62
C ASN A 50 13.38 -4.90 -0.77
N PRO A 51 12.56 -4.44 -1.74
CA PRO A 51 13.01 -4.22 -3.11
C PRO A 51 13.87 -2.95 -3.24
N PRO A 52 14.76 -2.86 -4.25
CA PRO A 52 15.63 -1.69 -4.44
C PRO A 52 14.85 -0.41 -4.76
N ASP A 53 13.66 -0.52 -5.35
CA ASP A 53 12.77 0.59 -5.69
C ASP A 53 11.79 0.95 -4.56
N LEU A 54 12.08 0.57 -3.31
CA LEU A 54 11.18 0.77 -2.16
C LEU A 54 10.79 2.24 -1.97
N PHE A 55 11.74 3.16 -2.03
CA PHE A 55 11.46 4.60 -1.83
C PHE A 55 10.73 5.23 -3.02
N ASP A 56 10.98 4.76 -4.24
CA ASP A 56 10.17 5.15 -5.40
C ASP A 56 8.70 4.68 -5.26
N LYS A 57 8.45 3.57 -4.56
CA LYS A 57 7.10 3.13 -4.18
C LYS A 57 6.55 3.85 -2.95
N GLU A 58 7.40 4.42 -2.09
CA GLU A 58 7.00 5.21 -0.92
C GLU A 58 6.58 6.63 -1.29
N MET A 59 6.93 7.11 -2.50
CA MET A 59 6.35 8.33 -3.09
C MET A 59 4.82 8.32 -3.09
N ILE A 60 4.18 7.14 -3.14
CA ILE A 60 2.73 6.97 -2.95
C ILE A 60 2.27 7.53 -1.61
N SER A 61 2.95 7.18 -0.51
CA SER A 61 2.64 7.67 0.83
C SER A 61 2.84 9.18 0.93
N LEU A 62 3.93 9.69 0.35
CA LEU A 62 4.23 11.12 0.32
C LEU A 62 3.14 11.90 -0.43
N TYR A 63 2.78 11.44 -1.63
CA TYR A 63 1.70 12.01 -2.43
C TYR A 63 0.38 12.03 -1.67
N ILE A 64 0.00 10.89 -1.07
CA ILE A 64 -1.25 10.77 -0.32
C ILE A 64 -1.26 11.71 0.89
N ILE A 65 -0.19 11.75 1.70
CA ILE A 65 -0.14 12.65 2.86
C ILE A 65 -0.15 14.12 2.42
N GLY A 66 0.54 14.47 1.34
CA GLY A 66 0.51 15.83 0.81
C GLY A 66 -0.90 16.24 0.39
N LYS A 67 -1.52 15.45 -0.50
CA LYS A 67 -2.83 15.76 -1.06
C LYS A 67 -3.97 15.61 -0.05
N TRP A 68 -4.08 14.45 0.59
CA TRP A 68 -5.23 14.11 1.44
C TRP A 68 -5.05 14.54 2.90
N GLY A 69 -3.79 14.57 3.39
CA GLY A 69 -3.48 14.94 4.76
C GLY A 69 -3.26 16.45 4.94
N LEU A 70 -2.46 17.06 4.07
CA LEU A 70 -2.04 18.46 4.18
C LEU A 70 -2.81 19.41 3.25
N GLY A 71 -3.46 18.90 2.19
CA GLY A 71 -4.19 19.71 1.22
C GLY A 71 -3.31 20.63 0.36
N ILE A 72 -2.00 20.37 0.32
CA ILE A 72 -1.01 21.21 -0.38
C ILE A 72 -1.05 21.04 -1.90
N ASP A 73 -1.79 20.06 -2.42
CA ASP A 73 -2.00 19.89 -3.86
C ASP A 73 -2.69 21.11 -4.50
N LYS A 74 -3.44 21.89 -3.71
CA LYS A 74 -4.07 23.15 -4.13
C LYS A 74 -3.10 24.33 -4.19
N GLU A 75 -1.99 24.25 -3.46
CA GLU A 75 -0.97 25.30 -3.36
C GLU A 75 0.22 25.03 -4.29
N LEU A 76 0.45 23.75 -4.61
CA LEU A 76 1.52 23.30 -5.50
C LEU A 76 1.20 23.58 -6.96
N SER A 77 2.25 23.92 -7.73
CA SER A 77 2.08 24.10 -9.17
C SER A 77 1.76 22.77 -9.86
N PRO A 78 0.87 22.75 -10.86
CA PRO A 78 0.61 21.55 -11.67
C PRO A 78 1.87 20.99 -12.33
N GLU A 79 2.83 21.85 -12.67
CA GLU A 79 4.12 21.45 -13.24
C GLU A 79 4.95 20.63 -12.24
N PHE A 80 5.02 21.07 -10.97
CA PHE A 80 5.72 20.32 -9.93
C PHE A 80 5.07 18.96 -9.70
N LEU A 81 3.73 18.91 -9.57
CA LEU A 81 3.00 17.67 -9.38
C LEU A 81 3.24 16.69 -10.53
N ASN A 82 3.19 17.15 -11.78
CA ASN A 82 3.48 16.29 -12.94
C ASN A 82 4.95 15.84 -12.98
N LYS A 83 5.92 16.68 -12.62
CA LYS A 83 7.34 16.28 -12.63
C LYS A 83 7.66 15.25 -11.55
N VAL A 84 7.16 15.44 -10.33
CA VAL A 84 7.54 14.63 -9.18
C VAL A 84 6.62 13.42 -9.01
N PHE A 85 5.32 13.57 -9.25
CA PHE A 85 4.27 12.61 -8.88
C PHE A 85 3.46 12.06 -10.07
N TRP A 86 3.97 12.11 -11.31
CA TRP A 86 3.24 11.61 -12.48
C TRP A 86 2.75 10.15 -12.33
N LYS A 87 3.55 9.27 -11.71
CA LYS A 87 3.17 7.87 -11.46
C LYS A 87 1.96 7.80 -10.52
N GLU A 88 2.01 8.53 -9.41
CA GLU A 88 0.96 8.54 -8.39
C GLU A 88 -0.33 9.17 -8.92
N MET A 89 -0.22 10.25 -9.69
CA MET A 89 -1.36 10.89 -10.36
C MET A 89 -2.04 9.93 -11.33
N LEU A 90 -1.27 9.21 -12.15
CA LEU A 90 -1.81 8.24 -13.09
C LEU A 90 -2.50 7.06 -12.38
N VAL A 91 -1.87 6.53 -11.33
CA VAL A 91 -2.49 5.49 -10.48
C VAL A 91 -3.80 5.98 -9.86
N GLU A 92 -3.84 7.21 -9.35
CA GLU A 92 -5.07 7.80 -8.79
C GLU A 92 -6.17 7.92 -9.85
N ARG A 93 -5.84 8.36 -11.07
CA ARG A 93 -6.80 8.40 -12.19
C ARG A 93 -7.34 7.01 -12.51
N VAL A 94 -6.49 5.98 -12.53
CA VAL A 94 -6.92 4.59 -12.75
C VAL A 94 -7.86 4.12 -11.65
N ILE A 95 -7.55 4.36 -10.37
CA ILE A 95 -8.43 4.00 -9.24
C ILE A 95 -9.79 4.70 -9.36
N ASN A 96 -9.80 5.98 -9.70
CA ASN A 96 -11.05 6.73 -9.89
C ASN A 96 -11.85 6.21 -11.08
N ALA A 97 -11.19 5.82 -12.18
CA ALA A 97 -11.83 5.26 -13.36
C ALA A 97 -12.40 3.85 -13.11
N LEU A 98 -11.71 3.02 -12.33
CA LEU A 98 -12.08 1.62 -12.04
C LEU A 98 -13.52 1.49 -11.51
N ASN A 99 -14.02 2.45 -10.74
CA ASN A 99 -15.37 2.42 -10.20
C ASN A 99 -16.48 2.51 -11.27
N SER A 100 -16.13 2.91 -12.49
CA SER A 100 -17.08 3.28 -13.54
C SER A 100 -16.94 2.47 -14.83
N VAL A 101 -16.19 1.38 -14.77
CA VAL A 101 -15.90 0.48 -15.91
C VAL A 101 -16.15 -0.96 -15.50
N GLU A 102 -16.44 -1.86 -16.43
CA GLU A 102 -16.65 -3.29 -16.13
C GLU A 102 -15.55 -4.21 -16.66
N ASP A 103 -14.72 -3.69 -17.57
CA ASP A 103 -13.73 -4.43 -18.34
C ASP A 103 -12.50 -3.56 -18.67
N GLU A 104 -11.42 -4.22 -19.10
CA GLU A 104 -10.12 -3.59 -19.39
C GLU A 104 -10.19 -2.58 -20.54
N GLU A 105 -10.97 -2.86 -21.59
CA GLU A 105 -11.09 -1.97 -22.75
C GLU A 105 -11.82 -0.67 -22.39
N SER A 106 -12.86 -0.76 -21.56
CA SER A 106 -13.54 0.40 -20.99
C SER A 106 -12.59 1.24 -20.12
N LEU A 107 -11.68 0.60 -19.37
CA LEU A 107 -10.64 1.30 -18.61
C LEU A 107 -9.68 2.05 -19.54
N TYR A 108 -9.22 1.42 -20.63
CA TYR A 108 -8.36 2.07 -21.62
C TYR A 108 -9.04 3.27 -22.31
N ARG A 109 -10.36 3.23 -22.54
CA ARG A 109 -11.07 4.40 -23.07
C ARG A 109 -11.04 5.60 -22.12
N LYS A 110 -11.05 5.35 -20.80
CA LYS A 110 -10.99 6.40 -19.77
C LYS A 110 -9.57 6.86 -19.47
N VAL A 111 -8.59 5.96 -19.57
CA VAL A 111 -7.17 6.22 -19.32
C VAL A 111 -6.36 5.63 -20.48
N PRO A 112 -6.29 6.30 -21.64
CA PRO A 112 -5.63 5.76 -22.83
C PRO A 112 -4.16 5.44 -22.62
N GLU A 113 -3.46 6.22 -21.80
CA GLU A 113 -2.02 6.04 -21.54
C GLU A 113 -1.73 4.71 -20.84
N LEU A 114 -2.74 4.09 -20.22
CA LEU A 114 -2.60 2.81 -19.53
C LEU A 114 -2.19 1.67 -20.49
N ARG A 115 -2.55 1.73 -21.78
CA ARG A 115 -2.24 0.66 -22.75
C ARG A 115 -0.74 0.37 -22.87
N GLU A 116 0.09 1.41 -22.78
CA GLU A 116 1.54 1.32 -23.00
C GLU A 116 2.32 0.94 -21.74
N ILE A 117 1.75 1.22 -20.57
CA ILE A 117 2.45 1.10 -19.28
C ILE A 117 1.94 -0.04 -18.40
N LEU A 118 0.83 -0.68 -18.78
CA LEU A 118 0.16 -1.64 -17.92
C LEU A 118 0.96 -2.95 -17.84
N ASP A 119 1.64 -3.11 -16.71
CA ASP A 119 2.39 -4.31 -16.33
C ASP A 119 2.11 -4.70 -14.87
N ASP A 120 2.76 -5.77 -14.40
CA ASP A 120 2.65 -6.22 -13.00
C ASP A 120 3.09 -5.15 -11.99
N ASN A 121 4.10 -4.33 -12.33
CA ASN A 121 4.60 -3.28 -11.44
C ASN A 121 3.53 -2.19 -11.24
N PHE A 122 2.88 -1.76 -12.32
CA PHE A 122 1.81 -0.78 -12.30
C PHE A 122 0.59 -1.30 -11.52
N VAL A 123 0.18 -2.55 -11.72
CA VAL A 123 -0.91 -3.16 -10.95
C VAL A 123 -0.55 -3.20 -9.46
N ALA A 124 0.66 -3.62 -9.11
CA ALA A 124 1.13 -3.63 -7.73
C ALA A 124 1.14 -2.21 -7.10
N ARG A 125 1.54 -1.18 -7.85
CA ARG A 125 1.47 0.23 -7.40
C ARG A 125 0.04 0.69 -7.20
N THR A 126 -0.86 0.31 -8.09
CA THR A 126 -2.29 0.64 -8.00
C THR A 126 -2.89 0.07 -6.71
N LEU A 127 -2.64 -1.20 -6.43
CA LEU A 127 -3.09 -1.83 -5.19
C LEU A 127 -2.43 -1.23 -3.95
N ARG A 128 -1.13 -0.88 -4.03
CA ARG A 128 -0.41 -0.20 -2.95
C ARG A 128 -1.00 1.18 -2.65
N PHE A 129 -1.36 1.95 -3.67
CA PHE A 129 -1.99 3.25 -3.49
C PHE A 129 -3.33 3.12 -2.77
N ALA A 130 -4.18 2.19 -3.22
CA ALA A 130 -5.45 1.91 -2.55
C ALA A 130 -5.25 1.47 -1.09
N PHE A 131 -4.31 0.54 -0.85
CA PHE A 131 -3.97 0.12 0.51
C PHE A 131 -3.47 1.27 1.37
N THR A 132 -2.68 2.19 0.81
CA THR A 132 -2.10 3.32 1.56
C THR A 132 -3.17 4.33 1.98
N LEU A 133 -4.16 4.60 1.12
CA LEU A 133 -5.33 5.40 1.48
C LEU A 133 -6.12 4.78 2.65
N TYR A 134 -6.35 3.47 2.59
CA TYR A 134 -6.97 2.71 3.67
C TYR A 134 -6.13 2.71 4.95
N TYR A 135 -4.83 2.44 4.82
CA TYR A 135 -3.88 2.33 5.93
C TYR A 135 -3.81 3.64 6.74
N PHE A 136 -3.80 4.79 6.08
CA PHE A 136 -3.80 6.09 6.76
C PHE A 136 -5.20 6.59 7.15
N GLY A 137 -6.26 5.86 6.80
CA GLY A 137 -7.64 6.18 7.20
C GLY A 137 -8.35 7.23 6.35
N PHE A 138 -7.84 7.53 5.15
CA PHE A 138 -8.52 8.42 4.18
C PHE A 138 -9.66 7.71 3.43
N ARG A 139 -9.66 6.38 3.47
CA ARG A 139 -10.71 5.50 2.96
C ARG A 139 -10.95 4.36 3.93
N ASP A 140 -12.16 3.82 3.94
CA ASP A 140 -12.52 2.68 4.76
C ASP A 140 -12.11 1.33 4.13
N GLU A 141 -12.29 0.26 4.89
CA GLU A 141 -11.93 -1.09 4.47
C GLU A 141 -12.84 -1.61 3.34
N GLU A 142 -14.12 -1.24 3.35
CA GLU A 142 -15.09 -1.67 2.34
C GLU A 142 -14.70 -1.13 0.95
N TRP A 143 -14.33 0.14 0.88
CA TRP A 143 -13.79 0.77 -0.32
C TRP A 143 -12.52 0.06 -0.81
N PHE A 144 -11.58 -0.24 0.09
CA PHE A 144 -10.34 -0.91 -0.32
C PHE A 144 -10.60 -2.33 -0.85
N ARG A 145 -11.49 -3.09 -0.20
CA ARG A 145 -11.92 -4.42 -0.65
C ARG A 145 -12.62 -4.35 -2.02
N SER A 146 -13.42 -3.32 -2.28
CA SER A 146 -14.07 -3.14 -3.57
C SER A 146 -13.04 -2.87 -4.68
N VAL A 147 -12.00 -2.06 -4.42
CA VAL A 147 -10.89 -1.85 -5.35
C VAL A 147 -10.15 -3.15 -5.66
N LEU A 148 -9.83 -3.98 -4.65
CA LEU A 148 -9.19 -5.29 -4.87
C LEU A 148 -10.01 -6.17 -5.82
N LYS A 149 -11.32 -6.29 -5.57
CA LYS A 149 -12.24 -7.08 -6.41
C LYS A 149 -12.34 -6.51 -7.82
N LYS A 150 -12.38 -5.18 -7.95
CA LYS A 150 -12.50 -4.51 -9.24
C LYS A 150 -11.24 -4.67 -10.07
N VAL A 151 -10.05 -4.51 -9.48
CA VAL A 151 -8.77 -4.79 -10.15
C VAL A 151 -8.68 -6.25 -10.57
N TYR A 152 -9.05 -7.20 -9.69
CA TYR A 152 -9.04 -8.63 -10.03
C TYR A 152 -9.96 -8.96 -11.22
N LYS A 153 -11.14 -8.34 -11.28
CA LYS A 153 -12.12 -8.54 -12.35
C LYS A 153 -11.69 -7.88 -13.67
N VAL A 154 -11.34 -6.59 -13.61
CA VAL A 154 -11.08 -5.74 -14.78
C VAL A 154 -9.73 -6.06 -15.40
N LEU A 155 -8.70 -6.34 -14.58
CA LEU A 155 -7.32 -6.59 -14.99
C LEU A 155 -6.96 -8.08 -14.80
N SER A 156 -7.83 -8.97 -15.26
CA SER A 156 -7.79 -10.41 -14.98
C SER A 156 -6.48 -11.09 -15.39
N ARG A 157 -5.80 -10.59 -16.44
CA ARG A 157 -4.48 -11.09 -16.87
C ARG A 157 -3.37 -10.93 -15.83
N PHE A 158 -3.56 -10.05 -14.84
CA PHE A 158 -2.63 -9.81 -13.72
C PHE A 158 -3.09 -10.49 -12.42
N GLU A 159 -3.92 -11.53 -12.51
CA GLU A 159 -4.50 -12.23 -11.35
C GLU A 159 -3.45 -12.64 -10.30
N GLU A 160 -2.26 -13.05 -10.73
CA GLU A 160 -1.20 -13.51 -9.82
C GLU A 160 -0.62 -12.35 -9.01
N THR A 161 -0.43 -11.18 -9.61
CA THR A 161 -0.01 -9.97 -8.89
C THR A 161 -1.06 -9.52 -7.89
N VAL A 162 -2.34 -9.58 -8.26
CA VAL A 162 -3.44 -9.29 -7.33
C VAL A 162 -3.46 -10.31 -6.18
N ARG A 163 -3.32 -11.61 -6.45
CA ARG A 163 -3.26 -12.67 -5.42
C ARG A 163 -2.12 -12.46 -4.43
N ARG A 164 -0.94 -12.08 -4.91
CA ARG A 164 0.21 -11.76 -4.05
C ARG A 164 -0.07 -10.55 -3.17
N PHE A 165 -0.72 -9.53 -3.70
CA PHE A 165 -1.10 -8.37 -2.91
C PHE A 165 -2.19 -8.69 -1.88
N VAL A 166 -3.16 -9.55 -2.23
CA VAL A 166 -4.19 -10.02 -1.29
C VAL A 166 -3.56 -10.85 -0.15
N LYS A 167 -2.57 -11.70 -0.44
CA LYS A 167 -1.78 -12.39 0.60
C LYS A 167 -1.14 -11.41 1.57
N PHE A 168 -0.54 -10.33 1.06
CA PHE A 168 -0.01 -9.23 1.86
C PHE A 168 -1.09 -8.58 2.73
N TYR A 169 -2.24 -8.25 2.15
CA TYR A 169 -3.34 -7.63 2.88
C TYR A 169 -3.90 -8.52 4.00
N ILE A 170 -4.13 -9.81 3.72
CA ILE A 170 -4.56 -10.79 4.73
C ILE A 170 -3.52 -10.88 5.84
N ALA A 171 -2.23 -10.94 5.50
CA ALA A 171 -1.16 -10.94 6.49
C ALA A 171 -1.16 -9.68 7.37
N TYR A 172 -1.39 -8.50 6.78
CA TYR A 172 -1.55 -7.25 7.52
C TYR A 172 -2.77 -7.29 8.46
N LYS A 173 -3.96 -7.69 7.98
CA LYS A 173 -5.18 -7.77 8.80
C LYS A 173 -5.07 -8.78 9.94
N VAL A 174 -4.46 -9.93 9.68
CA VAL A 174 -4.20 -10.92 10.72
C VAL A 174 -3.19 -10.37 11.74
N GLY A 175 -2.17 -9.63 11.29
CA GLY A 175 -1.25 -8.90 12.15
C GLY A 175 -1.94 -7.94 13.14
N GLU A 176 -2.97 -7.23 12.68
CA GLU A 176 -3.79 -6.36 13.52
C GLU A 176 -4.51 -7.14 14.63
N SER A 177 -5.14 -8.28 14.30
CA SER A 177 -5.77 -9.16 15.31
C SER A 177 -4.76 -9.79 16.27
N LEU A 178 -3.54 -10.10 15.81
CA LEU A 178 -2.46 -10.59 16.66
C LEU A 178 -2.00 -9.52 17.66
N GLU A 179 -1.85 -8.26 17.23
CA GLU A 179 -1.52 -7.15 18.12
C GLU A 179 -2.58 -6.93 19.20
N ARG A 180 -3.86 -7.12 18.84
CA ARG A 180 -5.02 -7.03 19.75
C ARG A 180 -5.21 -8.26 20.63
N ASN A 181 -4.35 -9.28 20.50
CA ASN A 181 -4.43 -10.54 21.25
C ASN A 181 -5.75 -11.32 21.02
N GLU A 182 -6.35 -11.14 19.85
CA GLU A 182 -7.58 -11.85 19.40
C GLU A 182 -7.27 -13.26 18.88
N ILE A 183 -6.03 -13.49 18.42
CA ILE A 183 -5.54 -14.77 17.92
C ILE A 183 -4.45 -15.28 18.87
N LYS A 184 -4.70 -16.43 19.48
CA LYS A 184 -3.87 -17.03 20.55
C LYS A 184 -3.21 -18.33 20.15
N ASN A 185 -3.65 -18.96 19.05
CA ASN A 185 -3.11 -20.24 18.62
C ASN A 185 -3.16 -20.40 17.10
N ARG A 186 -2.52 -21.47 16.62
CA ARG A 186 -2.39 -21.79 15.19
C ARG A 186 -3.74 -22.07 14.50
N MET A 187 -4.69 -22.66 15.23
CA MET A 187 -6.02 -22.96 14.69
C MET A 187 -6.77 -21.67 14.41
N GLU A 188 -6.82 -20.75 15.38
CA GLU A 188 -7.41 -19.41 15.23
C GLU A 188 -6.75 -18.62 14.10
N LEU A 189 -5.42 -18.68 14.00
CA LEU A 189 -4.67 -18.05 12.91
C LEU A 189 -5.10 -18.59 11.53
N ASN A 190 -5.23 -19.91 11.40
CA ASN A 190 -5.66 -20.55 10.17
C ASN A 190 -7.12 -20.20 9.82
N ILE A 191 -8.01 -20.16 10.80
CA ILE A 191 -9.41 -19.75 10.60
C ILE A 191 -9.45 -18.29 10.11
N ALA A 192 -8.76 -17.37 10.79
CA ALA A 192 -8.76 -15.95 10.45
C ALA A 192 -8.29 -15.69 9.00
N LYS A 193 -7.19 -16.32 8.56
CA LYS A 193 -6.69 -16.18 7.18
C LYS A 193 -7.70 -16.69 6.15
N ASN A 194 -8.34 -17.84 6.41
CA ASN A 194 -9.29 -18.44 5.48
C ASN A 194 -10.59 -17.63 5.41
N LEU A 195 -11.10 -17.12 6.53
CA LEU A 195 -12.26 -16.23 6.55
C LEU A 195 -12.00 -14.96 5.73
N LEU A 196 -10.88 -14.29 5.95
CA LEU A 196 -10.51 -13.11 5.16
C LEU A 196 -10.37 -13.42 3.66
N ALA A 197 -9.79 -14.57 3.31
CA ALA A 197 -9.68 -14.97 1.90
C ALA A 197 -11.06 -15.22 1.26
N LEU A 198 -12.00 -15.82 1.98
CA LEU A 198 -13.37 -16.06 1.53
C LEU A 198 -14.12 -14.73 1.31
N GLU A 199 -14.04 -13.79 2.25
CA GLU A 199 -14.69 -12.47 2.15
C GLU A 199 -14.20 -11.65 0.96
N LEU A 200 -12.91 -11.77 0.62
CA LEU A 200 -12.31 -11.09 -0.53
C LEU A 200 -12.67 -11.75 -1.86
N SER A 201 -13.10 -13.02 -1.84
CA SER A 201 -13.51 -13.78 -3.03
C SER A 201 -12.43 -13.85 -4.12
N ILE A 202 -11.15 -13.83 -3.73
CA ILE A 202 -9.99 -13.96 -4.63
C ILE A 202 -9.30 -15.30 -4.33
N PRO A 203 -9.33 -16.27 -5.27
CA PRO A 203 -8.86 -17.63 -5.02
C PRO A 203 -7.34 -17.69 -4.81
N ARG A 204 -6.89 -18.72 -4.08
CA ARG A 204 -5.46 -19.04 -3.85
C ARG A 204 -4.66 -17.91 -3.16
N ALA A 205 -5.33 -17.05 -2.40
CA ALA A 205 -4.73 -15.89 -1.75
C ALA A 205 -4.46 -16.07 -0.25
N VAL A 206 -4.57 -17.28 0.30
CA VAL A 206 -4.26 -17.56 1.71
C VAL A 206 -2.74 -17.53 1.93
N PRO A 207 -2.20 -16.71 2.85
CA PRO A 207 -0.77 -16.68 3.15
C PRO A 207 -0.33 -17.81 4.10
N SER A 208 0.97 -18.12 4.09
CA SER A 208 1.59 -19.01 5.09
C SER A 208 1.75 -18.29 6.43
N ASN A 209 1.86 -19.04 7.53
CA ASN A 209 2.04 -18.46 8.88
C ASN A 209 3.32 -17.62 8.96
N ASN A 210 4.41 -18.11 8.38
CA ASN A 210 5.68 -17.39 8.32
C ASN A 210 5.54 -16.07 7.56
N TYR A 211 4.83 -16.07 6.42
CA TYR A 211 4.58 -14.83 5.69
C TYR A 211 3.75 -13.82 6.50
N VAL A 212 2.76 -14.30 7.27
CA VAL A 212 1.98 -13.42 8.17
C VAL A 212 2.88 -12.76 9.21
N LEU A 213 3.70 -13.54 9.92
CA LEU A 213 4.61 -13.01 10.93
C LEU A 213 5.63 -12.04 10.35
N GLU A 214 6.17 -12.37 9.17
CA GLU A 214 7.13 -11.54 8.45
C GLU A 214 6.55 -10.21 7.98
N VAL A 215 5.29 -10.16 7.56
CA VAL A 215 4.63 -8.88 7.24
C VAL A 215 4.28 -8.12 8.52
N ALA A 216 3.65 -8.79 9.49
CA ALA A 216 3.08 -8.14 10.67
C ALA A 216 4.12 -7.41 11.52
N LYS A 217 5.36 -7.92 11.63
CA LYS A 217 6.45 -7.23 12.36
C LYS A 217 6.80 -5.84 11.81
N HIS A 218 6.47 -5.54 10.55
CA HIS A 218 6.72 -4.23 9.93
C HIS A 218 5.63 -3.19 10.23
N TYR A 219 4.50 -3.61 10.82
CA TYR A 219 3.34 -2.75 11.08
C TYR A 219 2.94 -2.71 12.54
N PHE A 220 3.20 -3.79 13.29
CA PHE A 220 2.66 -3.99 14.63
C PHE A 220 3.74 -4.44 15.61
N ASN A 221 3.54 -4.14 16.89
CA ASN A 221 4.42 -4.60 17.95
C ASN A 221 3.89 -5.93 18.53
N LEU A 222 4.21 -7.04 17.87
CA LEU A 222 3.70 -8.35 18.25
C LEU A 222 4.30 -8.86 19.57
N PRO A 223 3.50 -9.45 20.47
CA PRO A 223 4.01 -10.09 21.68
C PRO A 223 4.95 -11.28 21.37
N LYS A 224 6.10 -11.37 22.04
CA LYS A 224 7.08 -12.47 21.82
C LYS A 224 6.46 -13.86 21.94
N LYS A 225 5.59 -14.05 22.93
CA LYS A 225 4.86 -15.31 23.17
C LYS A 225 4.05 -15.75 21.94
N VAL A 226 3.35 -14.81 21.30
CA VAL A 226 2.56 -15.07 20.08
C VAL A 226 3.48 -15.50 18.93
N ILE A 227 4.63 -14.87 18.78
CA ILE A 227 5.60 -15.24 17.74
C ILE A 227 6.13 -16.68 17.97
N GLU A 228 6.45 -17.03 19.22
CA GLU A 228 6.98 -18.35 19.58
C GLU A 228 5.94 -19.47 19.39
N GLU A 229 4.69 -19.24 19.80
CA GLU A 229 3.59 -20.21 19.65
C GLU A 229 3.25 -20.49 18.17
N LEU A 230 3.39 -19.47 17.31
CA LEU A 230 3.04 -19.60 15.90
C LEU A 230 4.17 -20.18 15.04
N LYS A 231 5.44 -20.06 15.45
CA LYS A 231 6.63 -20.55 14.70
C LYS A 231 6.93 -22.05 14.83
N ARG A 232 6.45 -22.75 15.86
CA ARG A 232 6.83 -24.17 16.12
C ARG A 232 6.15 -25.15 15.18
N ASP A 233 6.70 -25.40 13.99
CA ASP A 233 6.18 -26.37 12.99
C ASP A 233 5.67 -27.67 13.61
#